data_AF-A0A4Q2XYD7-F1
#
_entry.id   AF-A0A4Q2XYD7-F1
#
_cell.length_a   1.000
_cell.length_b   1.000
_cell.length_c   1.000
_cell.angle_alpha   90.00
_cell.angle_beta   90.00
_cell.angle_gamma   90.00
#
_symmetry.space_group_name_H-M   'P 1'
#
loop_
_entity.id
_entity.type
_entity.pdbx_description
1 polymer ?
#
loop_
_entity_poly.entity_id
_entity_poly.type
_entity_poly.pdbx_seq_one_letter_code
_entity_poly.pdbx_strand_id
1 'polypeptide(L)'
;METRSKIEQRIEFAEARFILPLLHPERRPLAVSHWETPGEPVTHGEAAAQAFEPVEEGVAWGREWGTAWFRFQGQIPAEWAGKEVVALVDLLRDVAHGIPLEAVQLTHVVALDQ
;
A
#
# COMPACT_ATOMS: atom_id res chain seq x y z
N MET A 1 10.72 13.72 -34.11
CA MET A 1 10.53 12.51 -33.28
C MET A 1 10.98 12.74 -31.84
N GLU A 2 12.12 13.39 -31.61
CA GLU A 2 12.72 13.64 -30.28
C GLU A 2 11.90 14.55 -29.34
N THR A 3 11.24 15.59 -29.87
CA THR A 3 10.43 16.52 -29.06
C THR A 3 9.18 15.87 -28.47
N ARG A 4 8.53 14.99 -29.25
CA ARG A 4 7.34 14.25 -28.80
C ARG A 4 7.68 13.31 -27.65
N SER A 5 8.77 12.55 -27.78
CA SER A 5 9.25 11.63 -26.74
C SER A 5 9.62 12.37 -25.43
N LYS A 6 10.26 13.55 -25.51
CA LYS A 6 10.57 14.37 -24.32
C LYS A 6 9.32 14.94 -23.65
N ILE A 7 8.28 15.28 -24.42
CA ILE A 7 7.00 15.75 -23.87
C ILE A 7 6.25 14.60 -23.20
N GLU A 8 6.19 13.43 -23.84
CA GLU A 8 5.53 12.24 -23.30
C GLU A 8 6.16 11.81 -21.96
N GLN A 9 7.49 11.71 -21.89
CA GLN A 9 8.18 11.41 -20.62
C GLN A 9 7.86 12.44 -19.52
N ARG A 10 7.80 13.73 -19.85
CA ARG A 10 7.49 14.76 -18.85
C ARG A 10 6.08 14.67 -18.32
N ILE A 11 5.11 14.24 -19.14
CA ILE A 11 3.73 14.02 -18.71
C ILE A 11 3.67 12.83 -17.76
N GLU A 12 4.30 11.70 -18.11
CA GLU A 12 4.37 10.50 -17.25
C GLU A 12 4.99 10.83 -15.88
N PHE A 13 6.11 11.56 -15.86
CA PHE A 13 6.74 11.96 -14.61
C PHE A 13 5.91 12.96 -13.81
N ALA A 14 5.13 13.82 -14.46
CA ALA A 14 4.38 14.85 -13.77
C ALA A 14 3.27 14.26 -12.88
N GLU A 15 2.62 13.19 -13.35
CA GLU A 15 1.59 12.48 -12.60
C GLU A 15 2.13 11.92 -11.28
N ALA A 16 3.15 11.06 -11.36
CA ALA A 16 3.73 10.42 -10.18
C ALA A 16 4.43 11.41 -9.25
N ARG A 17 5.09 12.44 -9.81
CA ARG A 17 5.95 13.35 -9.02
C ARG A 17 5.20 14.52 -8.41
N PHE A 18 4.16 15.02 -9.08
CA PHE A 18 3.49 16.26 -8.67
C PHE A 18 2.01 16.05 -8.41
N ILE A 19 1.28 15.30 -9.25
CA ILE A 19 -0.17 15.21 -9.13
C ILE A 19 -0.57 14.26 -8.00
N LEU A 20 -0.15 12.99 -8.06
CA LEU A 20 -0.55 11.97 -7.08
C LEU A 20 -0.17 12.35 -5.64
N PRO A 21 1.03 12.88 -5.34
CA PRO A 21 1.37 13.30 -3.98
C PRO A 21 0.52 14.46 -3.45
N LEU A 22 -0.03 15.29 -4.35
CA LEU A 22 -0.85 16.45 -3.98
C LEU A 22 -2.35 16.13 -3.90
N LEU A 23 -2.80 14.96 -4.37
CA LEU A 23 -4.20 14.55 -4.22
C LEU A 23 -4.56 14.28 -2.76
N HIS A 24 -3.61 13.82 -1.95
CA HIS A 24 -3.81 13.48 -0.54
C HIS A 24 -2.69 14.05 0.35
N PRO A 25 -2.66 15.38 0.55
CA PRO A 25 -1.57 16.05 1.24
C PRO A 25 -1.51 15.69 2.74
N GLU A 26 -2.67 15.44 3.34
CA GLU A 26 -2.78 14.96 4.72
C GLU A 26 -2.90 13.43 4.75
N ARG A 27 -1.82 12.77 5.15
CA ARG A 27 -1.77 11.31 5.29
C ARG A 27 -1.12 10.88 6.60
N ARG A 28 -1.62 9.82 7.21
CA ARG A 28 -1.02 9.17 8.39
C ARG A 28 -0.63 7.73 8.04
N PRO A 29 0.58 7.28 8.42
CA PRO A 29 1.01 5.92 8.13
C PRO A 29 0.15 4.90 8.87
N LEU A 30 -0.02 3.73 8.26
CA LEU A 30 -0.62 2.56 8.89
C LEU A 30 0.48 1.60 9.32
N ALA A 31 0.37 1.07 10.54
CA ALA A 31 1.18 -0.06 10.96
C ALA A 31 0.69 -1.31 10.21
N VAL A 32 1.62 -1.99 9.53
CA VAL A 32 1.33 -3.18 8.74
C VAL A 32 1.97 -4.39 9.40
N SER A 33 1.20 -5.47 9.46
CA SER A 33 1.70 -6.78 9.86
C SER A 33 1.06 -7.85 9.00
N HIS A 34 1.74 -8.97 8.84
CA HIS A 34 1.31 -10.05 7.98
C HIS A 34 1.44 -11.41 8.65
N TRP A 35 0.67 -12.38 8.17
CA TRP A 35 0.79 -13.78 8.54
C TRP A 35 0.64 -14.64 7.30
N GLU A 36 1.58 -15.55 7.08
CA GLU A 36 1.53 -16.49 5.97
C GLU A 36 0.79 -17.77 6.36
N THR A 37 -0.12 -18.19 5.49
CA THR A 37 -0.91 -19.40 5.69
C THR A 37 -0.02 -20.65 5.47
N PRO A 38 0.14 -21.55 6.46
CA PRO A 38 0.92 -22.77 6.28
C PRO A 38 0.35 -23.71 5.21
N GLY A 39 -0.98 -23.75 5.08
CA GLY A 39 -1.74 -24.54 4.11
C GLY A 39 -3.22 -24.13 4.05
N GLU A 40 -3.89 -24.38 2.93
CA GLU A 40 -5.24 -23.86 2.64
C GLU A 40 -6.30 -24.97 2.64
N PRO A 41 -7.59 -24.64 2.93
CA PRO A 41 -8.15 -23.31 3.22
C PRO A 41 -8.08 -22.91 4.71
N VAL A 42 -8.01 -21.60 4.98
CA VAL A 42 -8.11 -21.02 6.33
C VAL A 42 -9.29 -20.06 6.38
N THR A 43 -10.11 -20.15 7.41
CA THR A 43 -11.24 -19.24 7.62
C THR A 43 -10.77 -17.87 8.14
N HIS A 44 -11.61 -16.85 7.97
CA HIS A 44 -11.31 -15.53 8.56
C HIS A 44 -11.08 -15.59 10.08
N GLY A 45 -11.89 -16.37 10.82
CA GLY A 45 -11.76 -16.46 12.27
C GLY A 45 -10.43 -17.08 12.71
N GLU A 46 -10.00 -18.13 12.01
CA GLU A 46 -8.69 -18.76 12.24
C GLU A 46 -7.54 -17.81 11.89
N ALA A 47 -7.61 -17.13 10.74
CA ALA A 47 -6.59 -16.19 10.32
C ALA A 47 -6.49 -15.00 11.28
N ALA A 48 -7.62 -14.42 11.71
CA ALA A 48 -7.66 -13.26 12.61
C ALA A 48 -7.02 -13.56 13.99
N ALA A 49 -7.05 -14.82 14.43
CA ALA A 49 -6.49 -15.27 15.70
C ALA A 49 -4.96 -15.55 15.65
N GLN A 50 -4.35 -15.50 14.47
CA GLN A 50 -2.92 -15.78 14.31
C GLN A 50 -2.04 -14.66 14.87
N ALA A 51 -0.77 -14.98 15.05
CA ALA A 51 0.28 -14.00 15.32
C ALA A 51 0.74 -13.38 14.00
N PHE A 52 0.55 -12.07 13.87
CA PHE A 52 0.99 -11.30 12.70
C PHE A 52 2.33 -10.66 13.01
N GLU A 53 3.28 -10.79 12.09
CA GLU A 53 4.61 -10.19 12.19
C GLU A 53 4.65 -8.84 11.47
N PRO A 54 5.23 -7.79 12.07
CA PRO A 54 5.35 -6.48 11.43
C PRO A 54 6.07 -6.56 10.08
N VAL A 55 5.62 -5.78 9.10
CA VAL A 55 6.28 -5.62 7.81
C VAL A 55 6.55 -4.14 7.57
N GLU A 56 7.78 -3.81 7.16
CA GLU A 56 8.14 -2.45 6.76
C GLU A 56 7.85 -2.25 5.26
N GLU A 57 7.61 -1.00 4.86
CA GLU A 57 7.43 -0.66 3.45
C GLU A 57 8.66 -1.08 2.62
N GLY A 58 8.42 -1.68 1.47
CA GLY A 58 9.46 -2.18 0.56
C GLY A 58 10.07 -3.53 0.95
N VAL A 59 9.67 -4.12 2.08
CA VAL A 59 10.10 -5.48 2.46
C VAL A 59 9.23 -6.50 1.73
N ALA A 60 9.89 -7.48 1.11
CA ALA A 60 9.24 -8.62 0.47
C ALA A 60 8.54 -9.50 1.52
N TRP A 61 7.36 -9.98 1.20
CA TRP A 61 6.55 -10.85 2.04
C TRP A 61 6.01 -12.02 1.23
N GLY A 62 5.63 -13.10 1.91
CA GLY A 62 4.98 -14.22 1.24
C GLY A 62 5.97 -15.17 0.56
N ARG A 63 5.64 -16.47 0.62
CA ARG A 63 6.18 -17.48 -0.29
C ARG A 63 5.57 -17.39 -1.69
N GLU A 64 6.29 -17.90 -2.69
CA GLU A 64 5.74 -18.06 -4.05
C GLU A 64 4.40 -18.81 -4.01
N TRP A 65 3.36 -18.19 -4.58
CA TRP A 65 2.01 -18.77 -4.70
C TRP A 65 1.36 -19.13 -3.35
N GLY A 66 1.82 -18.53 -2.24
CA GLY A 66 1.18 -18.65 -0.93
C GLY A 66 0.11 -17.60 -0.69
N THR A 67 -0.78 -17.86 0.27
CA THR A 67 -1.71 -16.85 0.78
C THR A 67 -1.15 -16.17 2.02
N ALA A 68 -0.98 -14.85 1.96
CA ALA A 68 -0.67 -14.00 3.09
C ALA A 68 -1.90 -13.20 3.53
N TRP A 69 -2.09 -13.09 4.85
CA TRP A 69 -3.09 -12.23 5.46
C TRP A 69 -2.42 -10.98 5.99
N PHE A 70 -3.05 -9.82 5.80
CA PHE A 70 -2.54 -8.54 6.27
C PHE A 70 -3.43 -7.94 7.34
N ARG A 71 -2.80 -7.24 8.27
CA ARG A 71 -3.46 -6.42 9.28
C ARG A 71 -2.89 -5.02 9.22
N PHE A 72 -3.78 -4.08 8.91
CA PHE A 72 -3.50 -2.66 8.82
C PHE A 72 -4.11 -1.96 10.03
N GLN A 73 -3.29 -1.23 10.78
CA GLN A 73 -3.72 -0.55 11.99
C GLN A 73 -3.30 0.93 11.95
N GLY A 74 -4.23 1.81 12.26
CA GLY A 74 -3.97 3.23 12.33
C GLY A 74 -4.98 3.95 13.19
N GLN A 75 -4.68 5.20 13.48
CA GLN A 75 -5.57 6.09 14.21
C GLN A 75 -5.99 7.22 13.28
N ILE A 76 -7.29 7.45 13.20
CA ILE A 76 -7.85 8.62 12.52
C ILE A 76 -7.66 9.80 13.48
N PRO A 77 -6.88 10.83 13.10
CA PRO A 77 -6.68 12.01 13.94
C PRO A 77 -7.99 12.76 14.19
N ALA A 78 -8.08 13.41 15.35
CA ALA A 78 -9.26 14.20 15.70
C ALA A 78 -9.48 15.39 14.75
N GLU A 79 -8.41 15.93 14.15
CA GLU A 79 -8.52 17.00 13.14
C GLU A 79 -9.29 16.60 11.87
N TRP A 80 -9.49 15.30 11.63
CA TRP A 80 -10.25 14.78 10.47
C TRP A 80 -11.72 14.53 10.78
N ALA A 81 -12.20 14.90 11.97
CA ALA A 81 -13.60 14.74 12.33
C ALA A 81 -14.54 15.42 11.31
N GLY A 82 -15.49 14.64 10.79
CA GLY A 82 -16.45 15.12 9.78
C GLY A 82 -15.95 15.08 8.33
N LYS A 83 -14.68 14.71 8.10
CA LYS A 83 -14.15 14.44 6.75
C LYS A 83 -14.40 12.97 6.37
N GLU A 84 -14.46 12.69 5.08
CA GLU A 84 -14.36 11.31 4.61
C GLU A 84 -12.91 10.84 4.74
N VAL A 85 -12.71 9.60 5.20
CA VAL A 85 -11.37 9.04 5.40
C VAL A 85 -11.27 7.73 4.65
N VAL A 86 -10.20 7.58 3.87
CA VAL A 86 -9.93 6.35 3.11
C VAL A 86 -8.55 5.80 3.47
N ALA A 87 -8.42 4.47 3.41
CA ALA A 87 -7.13 3.80 3.50
C ALA A 87 -6.62 3.52 2.07
N LEU A 88 -5.43 4.03 1.76
CA LEU A 88 -4.72 3.73 0.54
C LEU A 88 -3.77 2.56 0.83
N VAL A 89 -4.03 1.44 0.17
CA VAL A 89 -3.25 0.20 0.35
C VAL A 89 -2.78 -0.27 -1.03
N ASP A 90 -1.47 -0.25 -1.22
CA ASP A 90 -0.82 -0.76 -2.42
C ASP A 90 0.02 -1.99 -2.09
N LEU A 91 -0.39 -3.13 -2.66
CA LEU A 91 0.23 -4.45 -2.53
C LEU A 91 0.90 -4.89 -3.84
N LEU A 92 1.13 -3.97 -4.77
CA LEU A 92 1.55 -4.32 -6.11
C LEU A 92 2.97 -4.90 -6.17
N ARG A 93 3.10 -5.85 -7.10
CA ARG A 93 4.38 -6.39 -7.59
C ARG A 93 5.00 -5.40 -8.57
N ASP A 94 6.13 -4.79 -8.20
CA ASP A 94 6.97 -4.09 -9.17
C ASP A 94 7.92 -5.07 -9.87
N VAL A 95 7.57 -5.48 -11.08
CA VAL A 95 8.41 -6.31 -11.96
C VAL A 95 9.49 -5.52 -12.69
N ALA A 96 9.42 -4.19 -12.75
CA ALA A 96 10.37 -3.35 -13.48
C ALA A 96 11.68 -3.10 -12.69
N HIS A 97 11.65 -3.19 -11.36
CA HIS A 97 12.81 -2.90 -10.49
C HIS A 97 13.43 -4.14 -9.82
N GLY A 98 13.04 -5.36 -10.21
CA GLY A 98 13.68 -6.59 -9.71
C GLY A 98 13.50 -6.84 -8.20
N ILE A 99 12.46 -6.26 -7.60
CA ILE A 99 12.10 -6.54 -6.20
C ILE A 99 11.53 -7.98 -6.14
N PRO A 100 12.06 -8.87 -5.30
CA PRO A 100 11.49 -10.20 -5.15
C PRO A 100 10.09 -10.11 -4.53
N LEU A 101 9.24 -11.08 -4.89
CA LEU A 101 7.88 -11.36 -4.42
C LEU A 101 7.26 -10.32 -3.48
N GLU A 102 6.19 -9.70 -3.98
CA GLU A 102 5.10 -9.10 -3.20
C GLU A 102 5.60 -8.17 -2.09
N ALA A 103 5.66 -6.86 -2.36
CA ALA A 103 6.12 -5.85 -1.41
C ALA A 103 4.96 -4.91 -1.05
N VAL A 104 4.86 -4.52 0.23
CA VAL A 104 3.94 -3.47 0.64
C VAL A 104 4.59 -2.14 0.30
N GLN A 105 3.97 -1.30 -0.54
CA GLN A 105 4.61 -0.05 -0.99
C GLN A 105 3.98 1.22 -0.40
N LEU A 106 2.66 1.27 -0.29
CA LEU A 106 1.96 2.46 0.20
C LEU A 106 0.89 2.02 1.17
N THR A 107 1.01 2.42 2.44
CA THR A 107 -0.05 2.14 3.43
C THR A 107 -0.31 3.33 4.34
N HIS A 108 -1.31 4.12 3.96
CA HIS A 108 -1.68 5.34 4.69
C HIS A 108 -3.20 5.47 4.79
N VAL A 109 -3.67 6.15 5.85
CA VAL A 109 -5.00 6.76 5.85
C VAL A 109 -4.90 8.21 5.40
N VAL A 110 -5.89 8.67 4.65
CA VAL A 110 -5.98 10.02 4.12
C VAL A 110 -7.38 10.57 4.34
N ALA A 111 -7.49 11.86 4.65
CA ALA A 111 -8.76 12.56 4.64
C ALA A 111 -9.06 13.11 3.24
N LEU A 112 -10.30 13.01 2.81
CA LEU A 112 -10.82 13.61 1.59
C LEU A 112 -11.59 14.88 1.97
N ASP A 113 -11.15 16.00 1.43
CA ASP A 113 -11.93 17.24 1.43
C ASP A 113 -12.94 17.14 0.28
N GLN A 114 -14.23 17.11 0.62
CA GLN A 114 -15.36 17.11 -0.32
C GLN A 114 -15.62 18.51 -0.88
#